data_AF-A0A2T1E455-F1
#
_entry.id   AF-A0A2T1E455-F1
#
_cell.length_a   1.000
_cell.length_b   1.000
_cell.length_c   1.000
_cell.angle_alpha   90.00
_cell.angle_beta   90.00
_cell.angle_gamma   90.00
#
_symmetry.space_group_name_H-M   'P 1'
#
loop_
_entity.id
_entity.type
_entity.pdbx_description
1 polymer ?
#
loop_
_entity_poly.entity_id
_entity_poly.type
_entity_poly.pdbx_seq_one_letter_code
_entity_poly.pdbx_strand_id
1 'polypeptide(L)'
;MPLAELAPKFGLAFAVNIDRLISKAQAVAIAKRILHCDLAYSSEIMTKIAANALASRFLECFTEEDSQYYTNGNYYSTAPRSGWMPAAAATFDTGIVVIGKSRTGCLWVEEED
;
A
#
# COMPACT_ATOMS: atom_id res chain seq x y z
N MET A 1 -8.56 -10.45 -12.64
CA MET A 1 -7.16 -10.92 -12.68
C MET A 1 -6.71 -11.16 -11.24
N PRO A 2 -6.15 -12.33 -10.91
CA PRO A 2 -5.66 -12.64 -9.56
C PRO A 2 -4.51 -11.73 -9.13
N LEU A 3 -4.37 -11.48 -7.82
CA LEU A 3 -3.29 -10.66 -7.26
C LEU A 3 -1.89 -11.17 -7.65
N ALA A 4 -1.70 -12.49 -7.68
CA ALA A 4 -0.43 -13.12 -8.06
C ALA A 4 0.02 -12.81 -9.50
N GLU A 5 -0.93 -12.60 -10.42
CA GLU A 5 -0.63 -12.20 -11.81
C GLU A 5 -0.48 -10.69 -11.96
N LEU A 6 -1.11 -9.93 -11.06
CA LEU A 6 -1.15 -8.48 -11.09
C LEU A 6 0.10 -7.86 -10.47
N ALA A 7 0.54 -8.35 -9.31
CA ALA A 7 1.63 -7.73 -8.54
C ALA A 7 2.94 -7.59 -9.34
N PRO A 8 3.36 -8.57 -10.17
CA PRO A 8 4.54 -8.42 -11.02
C PRO A 8 4.41 -7.29 -12.06
N LYS A 9 3.18 -6.95 -12.51
CA LYS A 9 2.94 -5.83 -13.43
C LYS A 9 3.19 -4.47 -12.78
N PHE A 10 3.23 -4.42 -11.44
CA PHE A 10 3.58 -3.25 -10.65
C PHE A 10 5.02 -3.28 -10.13
N GLY A 11 5.85 -4.24 -10.59
CA GLY A 11 7.23 -4.39 -10.10
C GLY A 11 7.34 -5.16 -8.78
N LEU A 12 6.24 -5.69 -8.25
CA LEU A 12 6.22 -6.38 -6.96
C LEU A 12 6.53 -7.86 -7.15
N ALA A 13 7.81 -8.20 -7.01
CA ALA A 13 8.36 -9.52 -7.27
C ALA A 13 7.85 -10.61 -6.31
N PHE A 14 7.45 -10.22 -5.09
CA PHE A 14 7.01 -11.16 -4.05
C PHE A 14 5.51 -11.03 -3.76
N ALA A 15 4.67 -11.32 -4.77
CA ALA A 15 3.22 -11.19 -4.67
C ALA A 15 2.59 -11.90 -3.47
N VAL A 16 3.17 -13.04 -3.05
CA VAL A 16 2.72 -13.82 -1.87
C VAL A 16 2.83 -13.05 -0.56
N ASN A 17 3.71 -12.04 -0.52
CA ASN A 17 3.92 -11.20 0.66
C ASN A 17 2.92 -10.03 0.74
N ILE A 18 2.06 -9.86 -0.28
CA ILE A 18 0.98 -8.84 -0.32
C ILE A 18 -0.39 -9.49 -0.12
N ASP A 19 -0.47 -10.58 0.64
CA ASP A 19 -1.70 -11.35 0.82
C ASP A 19 -2.69 -10.69 1.81
N ARG A 20 -2.27 -9.63 2.51
CA ARG A 20 -3.07 -9.03 3.57
C ARG A 20 -4.20 -8.18 3.00
N LEU A 21 -5.41 -8.74 3.04
CA LEU A 21 -6.64 -7.99 2.79
C LEU A 21 -6.89 -6.98 3.93
N ILE A 22 -7.14 -5.72 3.56
CA ILE A 22 -7.43 -4.62 4.48
C ILE A 22 -8.71 -3.88 4.08
N SER A 23 -9.27 -3.13 5.03
CA SER A 23 -10.37 -2.22 4.75
C SER A 23 -9.92 -1.00 3.94
N LYS A 24 -10.85 -0.35 3.23
CA LYS A 24 -10.61 0.94 2.57
C LYS A 24 -10.05 1.99 3.52
N ALA A 25 -10.54 2.05 4.76
CA ALA A 25 -10.06 3.01 5.76
C ALA A 25 -8.58 2.78 6.14
N GLN A 26 -8.17 1.51 6.28
CA GLN A 26 -6.76 1.16 6.49
C GLN A 26 -5.92 1.49 5.26
N ALA A 27 -6.41 1.23 4.04
CA ALA A 27 -5.71 1.58 2.82
C ALA A 27 -5.48 3.10 2.69
N VAL A 28 -6.50 3.92 3.03
CA VAL A 28 -6.38 5.39 3.10
C VAL A 28 -5.27 5.79 4.07
N ALA A 29 -5.24 5.18 5.26
CA ALA A 29 -4.28 5.54 6.29
C ALA A 29 -2.84 5.12 5.93
N ILE A 30 -2.64 3.95 5.29
CA ILE A 30 -1.35 3.55 4.73
C ILE A 30 -0.91 4.54 3.65
N ALA A 31 -1.76 4.81 2.65
CA ALA A 31 -1.47 5.75 1.57
C ALA A 31 -1.04 7.13 2.10
N LYS A 32 -1.74 7.64 3.11
CA LYS A 32 -1.37 8.90 3.78
C LYS A 32 0.01 8.81 4.45
N ARG A 33 0.30 7.71 5.15
CA ARG A 33 1.57 7.52 5.86
C ARG A 33 2.76 7.47 4.91
N ILE A 34 2.64 6.71 3.82
CA ILE A 34 3.74 6.50 2.87
C ILE A 34 3.99 7.71 1.96
N LEU A 35 2.98 8.57 1.78
CA LEU A 35 3.15 9.85 1.09
C LEU A 35 3.71 10.93 2.03
N HIS A 36 3.29 10.95 3.29
CA HIS A 36 3.68 12.00 4.23
C HIS A 36 5.15 11.89 4.67
N CYS A 37 5.59 10.67 4.98
CA CYS A 37 6.92 10.44 5.53
C CYS A 37 7.60 9.24 4.87
N ASP A 38 8.94 9.23 4.90
CA ASP A 38 9.74 8.07 4.53
C ASP A 38 9.44 6.84 5.44
N LEU A 39 9.88 5.67 5.01
CA LEU A 39 9.69 4.39 5.69
C LEU A 39 10.74 4.16 6.78
N ALA A 40 11.99 4.57 6.56
CA ALA A 40 13.10 4.26 7.46
C ALA A 40 13.12 5.12 8.74
N TYR A 41 12.96 6.44 8.60
CA TYR A 41 13.16 7.41 9.69
C TYR A 41 11.91 8.20 10.06
N SER A 42 10.82 8.02 9.30
CA SER A 42 9.60 8.83 9.38
C SER A 42 9.85 10.33 9.14
N SER A 43 10.87 10.69 8.36
CA SER A 43 11.11 12.09 8.01
C SER A 43 10.03 12.59 7.07
N GLU A 44 9.63 13.85 7.21
CA GLU A 44 8.60 14.43 6.34
C GLU A 44 9.10 14.53 4.89
N ILE A 45 8.37 13.90 3.96
CA ILE A 45 8.55 14.05 2.50
C ILE A 45 7.67 15.19 1.98
N MET A 46 6.42 15.26 2.46
CA MET A 46 5.48 16.33 2.14
C MET A 46 4.55 16.58 3.31
N THR A 47 3.92 17.75 3.34
CA THR A 47 2.96 18.10 4.39
C THR A 47 1.82 17.08 4.49
N LYS A 48 1.31 16.87 5.71
CA LYS A 48 0.14 16.02 5.96
C LYS A 48 -1.09 16.40 5.13
N ILE A 49 -1.27 17.70 4.84
CA ILE A 49 -2.37 18.20 4.00
C ILE A 49 -2.22 17.69 2.57
N ALA A 50 -1.03 17.79 1.99
CA ALA A 50 -0.73 17.30 0.64
C ALA A 50 -0.89 15.76 0.55
N ALA A 51 -0.32 15.03 1.51
CA ALA A 51 -0.43 13.58 1.57
C ALA A 51 -1.90 13.11 1.67
N ASN A 52 -2.70 13.78 2.50
CA ASN A 52 -4.13 13.50 2.60
C ASN A 52 -4.87 13.73 1.29
N ALA A 53 -4.60 14.84 0.61
CA ALA A 53 -5.25 15.18 -0.66
C ALA A 53 -4.90 14.16 -1.75
N LEU A 54 -3.63 13.78 -1.87
CA LEU A 54 -3.17 12.80 -2.87
C LEU A 54 -3.71 11.39 -2.59
N ALA A 55 -3.65 10.93 -1.34
CA ALA A 55 -4.20 9.63 -0.95
C ALA A 55 -5.70 9.53 -1.25
N SER A 56 -6.47 10.58 -0.93
CA SER A 56 -7.90 10.62 -1.26
C SER A 56 -8.13 10.56 -2.76
N ARG A 57 -7.42 11.38 -3.55
CA ARG A 57 -7.55 11.39 -5.02
C ARG A 57 -7.22 10.04 -5.66
N PHE A 58 -6.19 9.35 -5.16
CA PHE A 58 -5.86 8.00 -5.61
C PHE A 58 -7.01 7.03 -5.33
N LEU A 59 -7.57 7.03 -4.12
CA LEU A 59 -8.65 6.10 -3.74
C LEU A 59 -10.03 6.46 -4.30
N GLU A 60 -10.24 7.71 -4.71
CA GLU A 60 -11.42 8.13 -5.49
C GLU A 60 -11.45 7.51 -6.90
N CYS A 61 -10.33 6.98 -7.40
CA CYS A 61 -10.32 6.19 -8.63
C CYS A 61 -10.97 4.79 -8.45
N PHE A 62 -11.17 4.34 -7.21
CA PHE A 62 -11.66 3.00 -6.87
C PHE A 62 -12.93 3.12 -6.00
N THR A 63 -14.05 3.46 -6.65
CA THR A 63 -15.36 3.68 -6.00
C THR A 63 -16.25 2.44 -5.96
N GLU A 64 -15.82 1.33 -6.56
CA GLU A 64 -16.63 0.12 -6.63
C GLU A 64 -16.72 -0.56 -5.26
N GLU A 65 -17.92 -1.00 -4.88
CA GLU A 65 -18.18 -1.63 -3.57
C GLU A 65 -17.36 -2.91 -3.37
N ASP A 66 -17.13 -3.67 -4.44
CA ASP A 66 -16.38 -4.93 -4.41
C ASP A 66 -14.86 -4.75 -4.52
N SER A 67 -14.34 -3.51 -4.39
CA SER A 67 -12.90 -3.26 -4.45
C SER A 67 -12.17 -3.91 -3.27
N GLN A 68 -11.18 -4.73 -3.57
CA GLN A 68 -10.32 -5.37 -2.57
C GLN A 68 -9.00 -4.61 -2.43
N TYR A 69 -8.53 -4.44 -1.19
CA TYR A 69 -7.32 -3.70 -0.87
C TYR A 69 -6.32 -4.63 -0.21
N TYR A 70 -5.10 -4.65 -0.72
CA TYR A 70 -4.03 -5.53 -0.27
C TYR A 70 -2.80 -4.72 0.14
N THR A 71 -2.08 -5.20 1.14
CA THR A 71 -0.80 -4.63 1.60
C THR A 71 0.14 -5.75 2.03
N ASN A 72 1.40 -5.42 2.32
CA ASN A 72 2.40 -6.36 2.80
C ASN A 72 2.64 -6.33 4.31
N GLY A 73 1.95 -5.45 5.04
CA GLY A 73 2.20 -5.25 6.46
C GLY A 73 0.97 -5.33 7.35
N ASN A 74 1.24 -5.66 8.61
CA ASN A 74 0.24 -5.75 9.66
C ASN A 74 0.33 -4.54 10.59
N TYR A 75 0.03 -3.35 10.04
CA TYR A 75 0.18 -2.06 10.73
C TYR A 75 -0.86 -1.79 11.82
N TYR A 76 -1.92 -2.61 11.89
CA TYR A 76 -3.07 -2.39 12.78
C TYR A 76 -3.31 -3.53 13.76
N SER A 77 -2.48 -4.58 13.76
CA SER A 77 -2.61 -5.66 14.73
C SER A 77 -1.77 -5.38 15.98
N THR A 78 -2.33 -5.76 17.12
CA THR A 78 -1.66 -5.79 18.42
C THR A 78 -0.86 -7.09 18.63
N ALA A 79 -0.84 -8.00 17.66
CA ALA A 79 -0.11 -9.25 17.75
C ALA A 79 1.41 -9.00 17.76
N PRO A 80 2.20 -9.82 18.47
CA PRO A 80 3.65 -9.66 18.61
C PRO A 80 4.47 -9.83 17.31
N ARG A 81 3.82 -10.14 16.18
CA ARG A 81 4.40 -10.13 14.83
C ARG A 81 3.79 -9.01 13.99
N SER A 82 3.79 -7.79 14.53
CA SER A 82 3.53 -6.59 13.73
C SER A 82 4.80 -6.26 12.92
N GLY A 83 4.61 -5.92 11.64
CA GLY A 83 5.71 -5.72 10.70
C GLY A 83 5.23 -5.81 9.26
N TRP A 84 6.17 -5.75 8.31
CA TRP A 84 5.92 -5.94 6.88
C TRP A 84 6.72 -7.13 6.35
N MET A 85 6.24 -7.70 5.26
CA MET A 85 6.97 -8.69 4.48
C MET A 85 7.48 -8.01 3.20
N PRO A 86 8.74 -8.17 2.79
CA PRO A 86 9.23 -7.52 1.57
C PRO A 86 8.42 -7.90 0.34
N ALA A 87 7.91 -6.93 -0.43
CA ALA A 87 7.19 -7.20 -1.68
C ALA A 87 7.99 -6.84 -2.94
N ALA A 88 8.96 -5.95 -2.80
CA ALA A 88 9.94 -5.52 -3.78
C ALA A 88 11.37 -5.88 -3.36
N ALA A 89 12.34 -5.59 -4.24
CA ALA A 89 13.76 -5.83 -3.99
C ALA A 89 14.43 -4.65 -3.24
N ALA A 90 13.70 -3.99 -2.35
CA ALA A 90 14.16 -2.83 -1.59
C ALA A 90 14.31 -3.12 -0.09
N THR A 91 15.17 -2.35 0.59
CA THR A 91 15.43 -2.46 2.03
C THR A 91 14.16 -2.26 2.85
N PHE A 92 13.38 -1.24 2.50
CA PHE A 92 12.03 -1.02 3.00
C PHE A 92 11.07 -0.89 1.83
N ASP A 93 9.91 -1.53 1.93
CA ASP A 93 8.86 -1.34 0.96
C ASP A 93 7.48 -1.53 1.58
N THR A 94 6.54 -0.70 1.16
CA THR A 94 5.14 -0.91 1.51
C THR A 94 4.23 -0.09 0.62
N GLY A 95 2.97 -0.47 0.62
CA GLY A 95 1.95 0.27 -0.06
C GLY A 95 0.62 -0.46 -0.04
N ILE A 96 -0.17 -0.11 -1.04
CA ILE A 96 -1.48 -0.69 -1.28
C ILE A 96 -1.64 -1.10 -2.73
N VAL A 97 -2.23 -2.27 -2.94
CA VAL A 97 -2.76 -2.71 -4.23
C VAL A 97 -4.28 -2.73 -4.13
N VAL A 98 -4.97 -2.16 -5.11
CA VAL A 98 -6.43 -2.12 -5.18
C VAL A 98 -6.88 -2.91 -6.40
N ILE A 99 -7.77 -3.88 -6.19
CA ILE A 99 -8.37 -4.70 -7.25
C ILE A 99 -9.88 -4.44 -7.27
N GLY A 100 -10.36 -3.63 -8.22
CA GLY A 100 -11.76 -3.50 -8.58
C GLY A 100 -12.10 -4.27 -9.85
N LYS A 101 -13.38 -4.29 -10.25
CA LYS A 101 -13.86 -4.96 -11.48
C LYS A 101 -13.41 -4.23 -12.73
N SER A 102 -13.49 -2.89 -12.74
CA SER A 102 -13.14 -2.07 -13.92
C SER A 102 -11.72 -1.52 -13.85
N ARG A 103 -11.21 -1.29 -12.64
CA ARG A 103 -9.91 -0.65 -12.42
C ARG A 103 -9.12 -1.35 -11.35
N THR A 104 -7.82 -1.35 -11.54
CA THR A 104 -6.84 -1.90 -10.62
C THR A 104 -5.69 -0.91 -10.52
N GLY A 105 -5.12 -0.75 -9.33
CA GLY A 105 -4.04 0.21 -9.13
C GLY A 105 -3.10 -0.21 -8.02
N CYS A 106 -1.95 0.46 -8.00
CA CYS A 106 -0.92 0.26 -7.01
C CYS A 106 -0.37 1.63 -6.60
N LEU A 107 -0.23 1.82 -5.30
CA LEU A 107 0.56 2.89 -4.72
C LEU A 107 1.57 2.22 -3.80
N TRP A 108 2.82 2.15 -4.26
CA TRP A 108 3.91 1.48 -3.57
C TRP A 108 5.09 2.43 -3.44
N VAL A 109 5.76 2.37 -2.30
CA VAL A 109 7.01 3.09 -2.04
C VAL A 109 8.07 2.04 -1.75
N GLU A 110 9.17 2.18 -2.48
CA GLU A 110 10.42 1.47 -2.26
C GLU A 110 11.42 2.48 -1.69
N GLU A 111 12.15 2.07 -0.66
CA GLU A 111 13.21 2.87 -0.05
C GLU A 111 14.43 2.00 0.17
N GLU A 112 15.56 2.53 -0.29
CA GLU A 112 16.88 1.95 -0.18
C GLU A 112 17.73 2.93 0.64
N ASP A 113 18.59 2.37 1.50
CA ASP A 113 19.59 3.16 2.24
C ASP A 113 20.47 4.02 1.32
#